data_AF-A0A6A0A079-F1
#
_entry.id   AF-A0A6A0A079-F1
#
_cell.length_a   1.000
_cell.length_b   1.000
_cell.length_c   1.000
_cell.angle_alpha   90.00
_cell.angle_beta   90.00
_cell.angle_gamma   90.00
#
_symmetry.space_group_name_H-M   'P 1'
#
loop_
_entity.id
_entity.type
_entity.pdbx_description
1 polymer ?
#
loop_
_entity_poly.entity_id
_entity_poly.type
_entity_poly.pdbx_seq_one_letter_code
_entity_poly.pdbx_strand_id
1 'polypeptide(L)'
;VVKASDAKEIVFDGDSRRRLQIGINKVADAVSVTLGPRGRNVVLEQKFGTPQVINDGVSIARAIDLADAVENAGAQLIKEVWP
;
A
#
# COMPACT_ATOMS: atom_id res chain seq x y z
N VAL A 1 -1.31 -10.96 -31.43
CA VAL A 1 -2.19 -10.26 -30.47
C VAL A 1 -3.31 -11.22 -30.07
N VAL A 2 -3.21 -11.86 -28.91
CA VAL A 2 -4.29 -12.67 -28.35
C VAL A 2 -4.82 -11.90 -27.14
N LYS A 3 -5.98 -11.28 -27.29
CA LYS A 3 -6.77 -10.72 -26.20
C LYS A 3 -7.62 -11.86 -25.63
N ALA A 4 -7.13 -12.49 -24.56
CA ALA A 4 -8.00 -13.16 -23.60
C ALA A 4 -8.38 -12.13 -22.53
N SER A 5 -9.61 -12.19 -22.02
CA SER A 5 -10.18 -11.23 -21.06
C SER A 5 -9.49 -11.19 -19.68
N ASP A 6 -8.47 -12.02 -19.44
CA ASP A 6 -7.59 -12.01 -18.26
C ASP A 6 -6.12 -12.28 -18.67
N ALA A 7 -5.60 -11.49 -19.61
CA ALA A 7 -4.18 -11.57 -19.93
C ALA A 7 -3.34 -11.16 -18.71
N LYS A 8 -2.49 -12.06 -18.21
CA LYS A 8 -1.59 -11.78 -17.08
C LYS A 8 -0.37 -11.01 -17.57
N GLU A 9 -0.10 -9.87 -16.95
CA GLU A 9 1.19 -9.20 -17.08
C GLU A 9 2.23 -9.97 -16.25
N ILE A 10 3.38 -10.25 -16.85
CA ILE A 10 4.50 -10.90 -16.17
C ILE A 10 5.71 -9.97 -16.26
N VAL A 11 6.25 -9.61 -15.10
CA VAL A 11 7.36 -8.66 -14.96
C VAL A 11 8.53 -9.38 -14.28
N PHE A 12 9.74 -9.20 -14.82
CA PHE A 12 10.94 -9.91 -14.37
C PHE A 12 12.02 -8.96 -13.84
N ASP A 13 13.06 -9.56 -13.25
CA ASP A 13 14.34 -8.93 -12.91
C ASP A 13 14.24 -7.65 -12.07
N GLY A 14 15.04 -6.64 -12.43
CA GLY A 14 15.16 -5.39 -11.68
C GLY A 14 13.88 -4.55 -11.72
N ASP A 15 13.11 -4.63 -12.79
CA ASP A 15 11.86 -3.87 -12.92
C ASP A 15 10.80 -4.39 -11.94
N SER A 16 10.66 -5.71 -11.84
CA SER A 16 9.78 -6.36 -10.86
C SER A 16 10.13 -5.96 -9.43
N ARG A 17 11.41 -6.05 -9.05
CA ARG A 17 11.87 -5.65 -7.70
C ARG A 17 11.66 -4.16 -7.43
N ARG A 18 11.90 -3.30 -8.42
CA ARG A 18 11.72 -1.85 -8.28
C ARG A 18 10.26 -1.50 -8.05
N ARG A 19 9.32 -2.08 -8.81
CA ARG A 19 7.88 -1.83 -8.64
C ARG A 19 7.38 -2.34 -7.29
N LEU A 20 7.81 -3.54 -6.86
CA LEU A 20 7.50 -4.05 -5.52
C LEU A 20 8.01 -3.09 -4.43
N GLN A 21 9.26 -2.62 -4.54
CA GLN A 21 9.85 -1.68 -3.60
C GLN A 21 9.08 -0.36 -3.55
N ILE A 22 8.61 0.17 -4.69
CA ILE A 22 7.78 1.38 -4.71
C ILE A 22 6.50 1.18 -3.88
N GLY A 23 5.84 0.04 -4.05
CA GLY A 23 4.66 -0.33 -3.27
C GLY A 23 4.93 -0.37 -1.77
N ILE A 24 5.99 -1.05 -1.37
CA ILE A 24 6.44 -1.15 0.03
C ILE A 24 6.72 0.24 0.59
N ASN A 25 7.45 1.08 -0.15
CA ASN A 25 7.82 2.43 0.28
C ASN A 25 6.58 3.31 0.48
N LYS A 26 5.58 3.26 -0.39
CA LYS A 26 4.34 4.03 -0.23
C LYS A 26 3.64 3.72 1.10
N VAL A 27 3.61 2.45 1.48
CA VAL A 27 3.03 2.02 2.76
C VAL A 27 3.92 2.45 3.93
N ALA A 28 5.22 2.22 3.83
CA ALA A 28 6.19 2.59 4.86
C ALA A 28 6.20 4.10 5.13
N ASP A 29 6.20 4.92 4.09
CA ASP A 29 6.19 6.38 4.18
C ASP A 29 4.91 6.86 4.90
N ALA A 30 3.75 6.30 4.53
CA ALA A 30 2.47 6.63 5.15
C ALA A 30 2.37 6.22 6.63
N VAL A 31 2.95 5.08 7.01
CA VAL A 31 2.92 4.59 8.39
C VAL A 31 4.00 5.26 9.25
N SER A 32 5.15 5.61 8.66
CA SER A 32 6.31 6.15 9.40
C SER A 32 5.98 7.44 10.17
N VAL A 33 5.03 8.25 9.66
CA VAL A 33 4.64 9.51 10.29
C VAL A 33 3.94 9.30 11.62
N THR A 34 3.41 8.11 11.91
CA THR A 34 2.69 7.82 13.16
C THR A 34 3.56 7.24 14.25
N LEU A 35 4.84 7.00 13.98
CA LEU A 35 5.74 6.32 14.90
C LEU A 35 6.17 7.19 16.09
N GLY A 36 6.15 6.57 17.27
CA GLY A 36 6.68 7.14 18.50
C GLY A 36 5.76 8.16 19.19
N PRO A 37 6.17 8.72 20.33
CA PRO A 37 5.35 9.60 21.16
C PRO A 37 5.02 10.95 20.50
N ARG A 38 5.66 11.28 19.38
CA ARG A 38 5.40 12.48 18.57
C ARG A 38 4.85 12.14 17.18
N GLY A 39 4.30 10.94 17.02
CA GLY A 39 3.60 10.53 15.80
C GLY A 39 2.47 11.49 15.45
N ARG A 40 2.28 11.71 14.15
CA ARG A 40 1.23 12.57 13.59
C ARG A 40 0.01 11.73 13.22
N ASN A 41 -1.13 12.41 13.08
CA ASN A 41 -2.33 11.80 12.57
C ASN A 41 -2.30 11.71 11.05
N VAL A 42 -2.92 10.68 10.52
CA VAL A 42 -3.23 10.48 9.12
C VAL A 42 -4.75 10.63 8.94
N VAL A 43 -5.14 11.28 7.84
CA VAL A 43 -6.54 11.43 7.46
C VAL A 43 -6.84 10.37 6.38
N LEU A 44 -7.78 9.48 6.67
CA LEU A 44 -8.26 8.45 5.77
C LEU A 44 -9.63 8.82 5.24
N GLU A 45 -9.78 8.78 3.91
CA GLU A 45 -11.09 8.87 3.28
C GLU A 45 -11.91 7.62 3.56
N GLN A 46 -13.19 7.81 3.85
CA GLN A 46 -14.14 6.73 4.10
C GLN A 46 -15.16 6.71 2.95
N LYS A 47 -15.62 5.51 2.56
CA LYS A 47 -16.63 5.36 1.50
C LYS A 47 -17.94 6.11 1.78
N PHE A 48 -18.25 6.31 3.06
CA PHE A 48 -19.44 7.02 3.52
C PHE A 48 -19.10 7.87 4.74
N GLY A 49 -19.72 9.05 4.84
CA GLY A 49 -19.59 9.93 6.00
C GLY A 49 -18.35 10.83 5.96
N THR A 50 -17.84 11.17 7.15
CA THR A 50 -16.69 12.07 7.31
C THR A 50 -15.37 11.31 7.25
N PRO A 51 -14.27 11.94 6.78
CA PRO A 51 -12.93 11.35 6.85
C PRO A 51 -12.56 10.94 8.28
N GLN A 52 -11.82 9.85 8.41
CA GLN A 52 -11.33 9.34 9.68
C GLN A 52 -9.95 9.93 9.97
N VAL A 53 -9.74 10.48 11.16
CA VAL A 53 -8.42 10.93 11.64
C VAL A 53 -7.87 9.88 12.60
N ILE A 54 -6.73 9.27 12.28
CA ILE A 54 -6.18 8.11 13.02
C ILE A 54 -4.65 8.18 13.08
N ASN A 55 -4.06 7.60 14.13
CA ASN A 55 -2.61 7.45 14.29
C ASN A 55 -2.16 5.98 14.47
N ASP A 56 -3.09 5.03 14.38
CA ASP A 56 -2.77 3.60 14.38
C ASP A 56 -2.18 3.18 13.02
N GLY A 57 -0.89 2.85 13.03
CA GLY A 57 -0.14 2.45 11.84
C GLY A 57 -0.70 1.19 11.16
N VAL A 58 -1.25 0.24 11.93
CA VAL A 58 -1.80 -1.01 11.38
C VAL A 58 -3.06 -0.73 10.57
N SER A 59 -3.99 0.06 11.13
CA SER A 59 -5.20 0.47 10.40
C SER A 59 -4.89 1.30 9.16
N ILE A 60 -3.91 2.21 9.25
CA ILE A 60 -3.46 3.03 8.09
C ILE A 60 -2.91 2.13 6.99
N ALA A 61 -2.03 1.18 7.34
CA ALA A 61 -1.49 0.22 6.39
C ALA A 61 -2.59 -0.57 5.67
N ARG A 62 -3.58 -1.07 6.42
CA ARG A 62 -4.69 -1.87 5.87
C ARG A 62 -5.57 -1.07 4.90
N ALA A 63 -5.66 0.26 5.07
CA ALA A 63 -6.46 1.13 4.21
C ALA A 63 -5.81 1.44 2.85
N ILE A 64 -4.51 1.20 2.66
CA ILE A 64 -3.80 1.55 1.43
C ILE A 64 -4.07 0.51 0.35
N ASP A 65 -4.58 0.91 -0.81
CA ASP A 65 -4.68 0.05 -2.00
C ASP A 65 -4.10 0.80 -3.20
N LEU A 66 -3.27 0.11 -4.00
CA LEU A 66 -2.54 0.73 -5.10
C LEU A 66 -3.11 0.25 -6.44
N ALA A 67 -3.28 1.18 -7.38
CA ALA A 67 -3.82 0.87 -8.71
C ALA A 67 -2.88 0.01 -9.56
N ASP A 68 -1.56 0.19 -9.40
CA ASP A 68 -0.57 -0.66 -10.08
C ASP A 68 -0.48 -2.03 -9.39
N ALA A 69 -0.70 -3.11 -10.14
CA ALA A 69 -0.79 -4.45 -9.57
C ALA A 69 0.52 -4.93 -8.92
N VAL A 70 1.68 -4.56 -9.46
CA VAL A 70 2.98 -5.00 -8.94
C VAL A 70 3.36 -4.18 -7.70
N GLU A 71 3.13 -2.87 -7.73
CA GLU A 71 3.28 -2.05 -6.52
C GLU A 71 2.30 -2.51 -5.43
N ASN A 72 1.04 -2.79 -5.78
CA ASN A 72 0.06 -3.27 -4.81
C ASN A 72 0.48 -4.61 -4.20
N ALA A 73 1.03 -5.53 -4.99
CA ALA A 73 1.59 -6.77 -4.47
C ALA A 73 2.65 -6.49 -3.39
N GLY A 74 3.55 -5.53 -3.62
CA GLY A 74 4.52 -5.07 -2.62
C GLY A 74 3.86 -4.48 -1.36
N ALA A 75 2.81 -3.68 -1.55
CA ALA A 75 2.02 -3.11 -0.46
C ALA A 75 1.28 -4.19 0.36
N GLN A 76 0.74 -5.23 -0.26
CA GLN A 76 0.07 -6.32 0.45
C GLN A 76 1.07 -7.17 1.25
N LEU A 77 2.25 -7.46 0.69
CA LEU A 77 3.28 -8.25 1.37
C LEU A 77 3.67 -7.66 2.73
N ILE A 78 3.84 -6.33 2.83
CA ILE A 78 4.23 -5.71 4.11
C ILE A 78 3.07 -5.70 5.12
N LYS A 79 1.82 -5.66 4.66
CA LYS A 79 0.64 -5.73 5.54
C LYS A 79 0.49 -7.08 6.21
N GLU A 80 0.85 -8.17 5.53
CA GLU A 80 0.78 -9.53 6.10
C GLU A 80 1.76 -9.74 7.25
N VAL A 81 2.84 -8.96 7.29
CA VAL A 81 3.85 -9.02 8.37
C VAL A 81 3.39 -8.27 9.61
N TRP A 82 2.46 -7.31 9.48
CA TRP A 82 1.94 -6.55 10.61
C TRP A 82 0.80 -7.29 11.32
N PRO A 83 0.86 -7.41 12.66
CA PRO A 83 -0.18 -8.07 13.46
C PRO A 83 -1.55 -7.38 13.35
#